data_AF-A0A8K0DLZ2-F1
#
_entry.id   AF-A0A8K0DLZ2-F1
#
_cell.length_a   1.000
_cell.length_b   1.000
_cell.length_c   1.000
_cell.angle_alpha   90.00
_cell.angle_beta   90.00
_cell.angle_gamma   90.00
#
_symmetry.space_group_name_H-M   'P 1'
#
loop_
_entity.id
_entity.type
_entity.pdbx_description
1 polymer ?
#
loop_
_entity_poly.entity_id
_entity_poly.type
_entity_poly.pdbx_seq_one_letter_code
_entity_poly.pdbx_strand_id
1 'polypeptide(L)'
;MRRSSIIADDFSARDARRQECSMKCGEKVDIDARQSIFNKFYSMQNKNEQDIYLQGLTETRNIKQQRKRNPDGESRSRSYSLQIDTCNRCEELSVKIKSASLMEAAKKVTVAEKMIHERRSKMFYTMLKNTAVECKKRDDLAAVAFDYMQNLQLPFIPVQDLFYLTQLSVLVFCIHDLKTDKAYFYVHPENIASKGPVEVYSFLLDFIENYLPPAFENCDSFRIIAFPKIKTIA
;
A
#
# COMPACT_ATOMS: atom_id res chain seq x y z
N MET A 1 -14.67 24.85 8.98
CA MET A 1 -14.28 26.01 8.15
C MET A 1 -12.88 25.80 7.61
N ARG A 2 -12.64 26.15 6.34
CA ARG A 2 -11.43 25.99 5.50
C ARG A 2 -11.19 24.59 4.89
N ARG A 3 -11.96 24.25 3.85
CA ARG A 3 -11.65 23.18 2.86
C ARG A 3 -11.57 23.71 1.41
N SER A 4 -11.66 25.02 1.22
CA SER A 4 -11.91 25.64 -0.09
C SER A 4 -10.66 26.16 -0.83
N SER A 5 -9.46 26.11 -0.24
CA SER A 5 -8.27 26.76 -0.83
C SER A 5 -7.17 25.81 -1.32
N ILE A 6 -7.38 24.48 -1.33
CA ILE A 6 -6.35 23.51 -1.77
C ILE A 6 -6.59 23.05 -3.22
N ILE A 7 -7.73 23.37 -3.84
CA ILE A 7 -8.18 22.69 -5.07
C ILE A 7 -7.81 23.44 -6.36
N ALA A 8 -7.63 24.75 -6.34
CA ALA A 8 -7.48 25.53 -7.58
C ALA A 8 -6.03 25.62 -8.10
N ASP A 9 -5.06 25.82 -7.21
CA ASP A 9 -3.69 26.18 -7.63
C ASP A 9 -2.83 24.98 -8.07
N ASP A 10 -3.30 23.74 -7.87
CA ASP A 10 -2.52 22.52 -8.10
C ASP A 10 -2.93 21.78 -9.41
N PHE A 11 -3.91 22.31 -10.16
CA PHE A 11 -4.40 21.67 -11.39
C PHE A 11 -3.46 21.89 -12.58
N SER A 12 -2.88 23.09 -12.71
CA SER A 12 -1.97 23.47 -13.80
C SER A 12 -0.64 22.72 -13.75
N ALA A 13 -0.05 22.55 -12.56
CA ALA A 13 1.21 21.81 -12.36
C ALA A 13 1.05 20.29 -12.56
N ARG A 14 -0.16 19.75 -12.38
CA ARG A 14 -0.48 18.32 -12.62
C ARG A 14 -0.75 18.01 -14.09
N ASP A 15 -1.25 18.97 -14.86
CA ASP A 15 -1.48 18.79 -16.30
C ASP A 15 -0.19 18.80 -17.14
N ALA A 16 0.86 19.50 -16.70
CA ALA A 16 2.17 19.43 -17.34
C ALA A 16 2.76 18.00 -17.37
N ARG A 17 2.60 17.24 -16.27
CA ARG A 17 3.01 15.82 -16.19
C ARG A 17 2.11 14.84 -16.96
N ARG A 18 0.96 15.28 -17.46
CA ARG A 18 -0.01 14.43 -18.18
C ARG A 18 0.14 14.47 -19.70
N GLN A 19 0.90 15.42 -20.24
CA GLN A 19 1.26 15.44 -21.66
C GLN A 19 2.20 14.28 -22.04
N GLU A 20 2.92 13.73 -21.06
CA GLU A 20 3.79 12.55 -21.21
C GLU A 20 3.07 11.22 -20.90
N CYS A 21 1.77 11.24 -20.60
CA CYS A 21 1.01 10.03 -20.29
C CYS A 21 0.90 9.12 -21.52
N SER A 22 1.40 7.88 -21.42
CA SER A 22 1.36 6.87 -22.48
C SER A 22 -0.05 6.64 -23.07
N MET A 23 -1.10 6.80 -22.26
CA MET A 23 -2.50 6.65 -22.68
C MET A 23 -3.10 7.91 -23.33
N LYS A 24 -2.32 9.01 -23.42
CA LYS A 24 -2.70 10.33 -23.95
C LYS A 24 -3.97 10.88 -23.29
N CYS A 25 -4.13 10.64 -22.00
CA CYS A 25 -5.29 11.11 -21.24
C CYS A 25 -5.45 12.64 -21.36
N GLY A 26 -4.33 13.36 -21.42
CA GLY A 26 -4.21 14.80 -21.73
C GLY A 26 -4.99 15.24 -22.97
N GLU A 27 -4.86 14.50 -24.08
CA GLU A 27 -5.50 14.81 -25.38
C GLU A 27 -6.95 14.28 -25.46
N LYS A 28 -7.26 13.18 -24.77
CA LYS A 28 -8.54 12.46 -24.91
C LYS A 28 -9.68 12.99 -24.04
N VAL A 29 -9.35 13.69 -22.95
CA VAL A 29 -10.34 14.23 -22.03
C VAL A 29 -10.07 15.70 -21.89
N ASP A 30 -10.98 16.51 -22.40
CA ASP A 30 -10.89 17.97 -22.38
C ASP A 30 -10.80 18.52 -20.93
N ILE A 31 -10.06 19.62 -20.76
CA ILE A 31 -9.77 20.21 -19.45
C ILE A 31 -11.05 20.75 -18.82
N ASP A 32 -11.91 21.41 -19.62
CA ASP A 32 -13.19 21.95 -19.13
C ASP A 32 -14.15 20.83 -18.74
N ALA A 33 -14.15 19.73 -19.50
CA ALA A 33 -14.93 18.55 -19.16
C ALA A 33 -14.49 17.95 -17.81
N ARG A 34 -13.18 17.88 -17.53
CA ARG A 34 -12.67 17.42 -16.21
C ARG A 34 -13.12 18.35 -15.11
N GLN A 35 -12.90 19.66 -15.27
CA GLN A 35 -13.25 20.63 -14.24
C GLN A 35 -14.76 20.59 -13.94
N SER A 36 -15.59 20.43 -14.98
CA SER A 36 -17.04 20.27 -14.84
C SER A 36 -17.42 19.00 -14.06
N ILE A 37 -16.82 17.85 -14.38
CA ILE A 37 -17.05 16.59 -13.65
C ILE A 37 -16.63 16.71 -12.18
N PHE A 38 -15.46 17.29 -11.93
CA PHE A 38 -14.96 17.52 -10.57
C PHE A 38 -15.87 18.46 -9.79
N ASN A 39 -16.24 19.60 -10.37
CA ASN A 39 -17.14 20.56 -9.72
C ASN A 39 -18.51 19.93 -9.42
N LYS A 40 -19.05 19.12 -10.34
CA LYS A 40 -20.30 18.38 -10.13
C LYS A 40 -20.17 17.31 -9.04
N PHE A 41 -19.03 16.61 -8.98
CA PHE A 41 -18.77 15.61 -7.96
C PHE A 41 -18.70 16.22 -6.55
N TYR A 42 -17.97 17.32 -6.42
CA TYR A 42 -17.77 17.99 -5.14
C TYR A 42 -18.90 18.95 -4.74
N SER A 43 -19.83 19.27 -5.65
CA SER A 43 -21.05 20.02 -5.28
C SER A 43 -22.08 19.17 -4.53
N MET A 44 -22.00 17.85 -4.64
CA MET A 44 -22.82 16.92 -3.87
C MET A 44 -22.41 16.93 -2.39
N GLN A 45 -23.41 17.04 -1.51
CA GLN A 45 -23.20 17.27 -0.08
C GLN A 45 -22.89 15.96 0.67
N ASN A 46 -23.43 14.84 0.19
CA ASN A 46 -23.39 13.57 0.89
C ASN A 46 -22.60 12.51 0.13
N LYS A 47 -21.88 11.65 0.88
CA LYS A 47 -21.14 10.51 0.30
C LYS A 47 -22.06 9.58 -0.51
N ASN A 48 -23.29 9.37 -0.07
CA ASN A 48 -24.26 8.55 -0.80
C ASN A 48 -24.58 9.11 -2.19
N GLU A 49 -24.70 10.44 -2.33
CA GLU A 49 -24.96 11.09 -3.62
C GLU A 49 -23.75 10.94 -4.55
N GLN A 50 -22.54 11.10 -4.01
CA GLN A 50 -21.29 10.88 -4.72
C GLN A 50 -21.15 9.43 -5.21
N ASP A 51 -21.49 8.46 -4.36
CA ASP A 51 -21.43 7.04 -4.70
C ASP A 51 -22.46 6.67 -5.77
N ILE A 52 -23.70 7.18 -5.68
CA ILE A 52 -24.75 6.99 -6.70
C ILE A 52 -24.29 7.57 -8.05
N TYR A 53 -23.69 8.76 -8.03
CA TYR A 53 -23.16 9.38 -9.24
C TYR A 53 -22.05 8.55 -9.89
N LEU A 54 -21.09 8.04 -9.12
CA LEU A 54 -20.02 7.18 -9.63
C LEU A 54 -20.56 5.85 -10.17
N GLN A 55 -21.55 5.26 -9.49
CA GLN A 55 -22.22 4.04 -9.95
C GLN A 55 -22.93 4.26 -11.30
N GLY A 56 -23.60 5.40 -11.47
CA GLY A 56 -24.25 5.76 -12.74
C GLY A 56 -23.29 5.96 -13.91
N LEU A 57 -22.01 6.23 -13.64
CA LEU A 57 -20.96 6.35 -14.66
C LEU A 57 -20.25 5.02 -14.99
N THR A 58 -20.57 3.95 -14.26
CA THR A 58 -19.89 2.66 -14.41
C THR A 58 -20.62 1.79 -15.43
N GLU A 59 -19.97 1.44 -16.54
CA GLU A 59 -20.49 0.47 -17.51
C GLU A 59 -20.08 -0.95 -17.11
N THR A 60 -21.05 -1.85 -16.92
CA THR A 60 -20.77 -3.28 -16.69
C THR A 60 -20.71 -4.01 -18.02
N ARG A 61 -19.57 -4.64 -18.34
CA ARG A 61 -19.41 -5.46 -19.56
C ARG A 61 -19.43 -6.95 -19.21
N ASN A 62 -20.22 -7.72 -19.95
CA ASN A 62 -20.31 -9.17 -19.77
C ASN A 62 -18.96 -9.85 -20.08
N ILE A 63 -18.57 -10.80 -19.23
CA ILE A 63 -17.33 -11.58 -19.40
C ILE A 63 -17.49 -12.52 -20.61
N LYS A 64 -16.62 -12.36 -21.63
CA LYS A 64 -16.68 -13.15 -22.88
C LYS A 64 -16.20 -14.60 -22.73
N GLN A 65 -15.51 -14.95 -21.63
CA GLN A 65 -15.05 -16.32 -21.34
C GLN A 65 -15.17 -16.64 -19.84
N GLN A 66 -15.99 -17.63 -19.51
CA GLN A 66 -15.99 -18.25 -18.19
C GLN A 66 -15.10 -19.50 -18.21
N ARG A 67 -14.14 -19.60 -17.28
CA ARG A 67 -13.45 -20.87 -17.03
C ARG A 67 -14.47 -21.88 -16.49
N LYS A 68 -14.53 -23.09 -17.06
CA LYS A 68 -15.38 -24.17 -16.56
C LYS A 68 -15.03 -24.45 -15.09
N ARG A 69 -16.01 -24.31 -14.19
CA ARG A 69 -15.86 -24.76 -12.79
C ARG A 69 -15.97 -26.28 -12.75
N ASN A 70 -15.12 -26.91 -11.95
CA ASN A 70 -15.20 -28.34 -11.69
C ASN A 70 -16.46 -28.62 -10.84
N PRO A 71 -17.36 -29.52 -11.26
CA PRO A 71 -18.63 -29.76 -10.58
C PRO A 71 -18.48 -30.45 -9.20
N ASP A 72 -17.33 -31.07 -8.92
CA ASP A 72 -17.09 -31.86 -7.69
C ASP A 72 -16.54 -31.04 -6.50
N GLY A 73 -16.64 -29.71 -6.53
CA GLY A 73 -16.13 -28.87 -5.44
C GLY A 73 -17.11 -28.79 -4.26
N GLU A 74 -16.86 -29.53 -3.18
CA GLU A 74 -17.61 -29.42 -1.92
C GLU A 74 -17.71 -27.96 -1.43
N SER A 75 -18.93 -27.56 -1.06
CA SER A 75 -19.26 -26.27 -0.47
C SER A 75 -18.67 -26.15 0.93
N ARG A 76 -17.45 -25.61 1.02
CA ARG A 76 -16.85 -25.24 2.31
C ARG A 76 -17.59 -24.04 2.91
N SER A 77 -18.20 -24.23 4.07
CA SER A 77 -18.68 -23.15 4.92
C SER A 77 -17.47 -22.31 5.37
N ARG A 78 -17.38 -21.07 4.89
CA ARG A 78 -16.35 -20.12 5.34
C ARG A 78 -16.95 -19.27 6.46
N SER A 79 -16.61 -19.59 7.70
CA SER A 79 -16.84 -18.67 8.82
C SER A 79 -15.78 -17.57 8.75
N TYR A 80 -16.18 -16.32 8.55
CA TYR A 80 -15.27 -15.18 8.69
C TYR A 80 -15.22 -14.76 10.15
N SER A 81 -14.09 -15.01 10.80
CA SER A 81 -13.71 -14.30 12.02
C SER A 81 -12.80 -13.14 11.62
N LEU A 82 -12.93 -11.99 12.29
CA LEU A 82 -12.01 -10.87 12.10
C LEU A 82 -10.63 -11.33 12.57
N GLN A 83 -9.78 -11.71 11.62
CA GLN A 83 -8.39 -12.10 11.89
C GLN A 83 -7.60 -10.86 12.29
N ILE A 84 -6.97 -10.93 13.46
CA ILE A 84 -5.95 -9.99 13.89
C ILE A 84 -4.76 -10.14 12.91
N ASP A 85 -4.15 -9.03 12.49
CA ASP A 85 -3.00 -8.97 11.54
C ASP A 85 -1.79 -9.76 12.09
N THR A 86 -1.83 -11.07 11.92
CA THR A 86 -0.74 -11.98 12.28
C THR A 86 0.05 -12.29 11.01
N CYS A 87 1.38 -12.33 11.09
CA CYS A 87 2.20 -12.67 9.92
C CYS A 87 1.83 -14.07 9.39
N ASN A 88 1.88 -14.26 8.06
CA ASN A 88 1.50 -15.52 7.41
C ASN A 88 2.23 -16.74 8.00
N ARG A 89 3.50 -16.59 8.37
CA ARG A 89 4.30 -17.68 8.96
C ARG A 89 3.82 -18.02 10.38
N CYS A 90 3.48 -17.02 11.18
CA CYS A 90 2.90 -17.21 12.51
C CYS A 90 1.55 -17.93 12.43
N GLU A 91 0.70 -17.56 11.47
CA GLU A 91 -0.59 -18.21 11.26
C GLU A 91 -0.41 -19.66 10.80
N GLU A 92 0.43 -19.88 9.78
CA GLU A 92 0.76 -21.22 9.27
C GLU A 92 1.25 -22.15 10.39
N LEU A 93 2.21 -21.69 11.20
CA LEU A 93 2.74 -22.47 12.32
C LEU A 93 1.70 -22.68 13.41
N SER A 94 0.84 -21.70 13.69
CA SER A 94 -0.22 -21.82 14.69
C SER A 94 -1.29 -22.84 14.27
N VAL A 95 -1.65 -22.87 12.98
CA VAL A 95 -2.56 -23.88 12.42
C VAL A 95 -1.93 -25.27 12.49
N LYS A 96 -0.65 -25.40 12.14
CA LYS A 96 0.09 -26.68 12.24
C LYS A 96 0.14 -27.19 13.68
N ILE A 97 0.38 -26.33 14.67
CA ILE A 97 0.40 -26.75 16.08
C ILE A 97 -0.97 -27.27 16.53
N LYS A 98 -2.06 -26.64 16.08
CA LYS A 98 -3.44 -27.01 16.43
C LYS A 98 -3.95 -28.24 15.68
N SER A 99 -3.30 -28.71 14.62
CA SER A 99 -3.83 -29.81 13.81
C SER A 99 -3.75 -31.14 14.56
N ALA A 100 -4.84 -31.90 14.53
CA ALA A 100 -4.90 -33.24 15.13
C ALA A 100 -4.13 -34.30 14.31
N SER A 101 -3.85 -34.02 13.03
CA SER A 101 -3.23 -34.94 12.08
C SER A 101 -1.71 -35.01 12.15
N LEU A 102 -1.04 -34.10 12.86
CA LEU A 102 0.42 -34.10 12.97
C LEU A 102 0.91 -34.93 14.16
N MET A 103 1.98 -35.69 13.92
CA MET A 103 2.70 -36.45 14.94
C MET A 103 3.31 -35.52 15.99
N GLU A 104 3.35 -35.98 17.24
CA GLU A 104 3.78 -35.16 18.39
C GLU A 104 5.21 -34.60 18.26
N ALA A 105 6.11 -35.35 17.63
CA ALA A 105 7.47 -34.89 17.33
C ALA A 105 7.48 -33.70 16.35
N ALA A 106 6.63 -33.74 15.30
CA ALA A 106 6.53 -32.66 14.32
C ALA A 106 5.92 -31.39 14.95
N LYS A 107 4.97 -31.55 15.88
CA LYS A 107 4.41 -30.42 16.65
C LYS A 107 5.48 -29.70 17.45
N LYS A 108 6.33 -30.43 18.18
CA LYS A 108 7.46 -29.84 18.93
C LYS A 108 8.40 -29.03 18.05
N VAL A 109 8.71 -29.51 16.84
CA VAL A 109 9.53 -28.77 15.87
C VAL A 109 8.82 -27.48 15.43
N THR A 110 7.53 -27.54 15.07
CA THR A 110 6.78 -26.33 14.67
C THR A 110 6.65 -25.30 15.80
N VAL A 111 6.55 -25.73 17.06
CA VAL A 111 6.59 -24.84 18.23
C VAL A 111 7.95 -24.16 18.34
N ALA A 112 9.04 -24.91 18.19
CA ALA A 112 10.39 -24.34 18.21
C ALA A 112 10.61 -23.35 17.05
N GLU A 113 10.15 -23.67 15.85
CA GLU A 113 10.20 -22.74 14.70
C GLU A 113 9.43 -21.46 14.97
N LYS A 114 8.24 -21.55 15.56
CA LYS A 114 7.43 -20.38 15.92
C LYS A 114 8.16 -19.51 16.94
N MET A 115 8.75 -20.13 17.96
CA MET A 115 9.55 -19.42 18.97
C MET A 115 10.74 -18.69 18.34
N ILE A 116 11.46 -19.33 17.41
CA ILE A 116 12.59 -18.72 16.70
C ILE A 116 12.11 -17.55 15.84
N HIS A 117 10.99 -17.71 15.14
CA HIS A 117 10.41 -16.65 14.32
C HIS A 117 10.03 -15.41 15.14
N GLU A 118 9.37 -15.60 16.27
CA GLU A 118 9.02 -14.51 17.20
C GLU A 118 10.27 -13.84 17.79
N ARG A 119 11.31 -14.61 18.14
CA ARG A 119 12.58 -14.07 18.62
C ARG A 119 13.28 -13.22 17.56
N ARG A 120 13.31 -13.67 16.31
CA ARG A 120 13.88 -12.91 15.18
C ARG A 120 13.12 -11.60 14.95
N SER A 121 11.79 -11.64 15.01
CA SER A 121 10.95 -10.44 14.91
C SER A 121 11.24 -9.45 16.05
N LYS A 122 11.31 -9.91 17.30
CA LYS A 122 11.68 -9.05 18.45
C LYS A 122 13.07 -8.45 18.32
N MET A 123 14.05 -9.23 17.83
CA MET A 123 15.41 -8.76 17.58
C MET A 123 15.42 -7.64 16.53
N PHE A 124 14.66 -7.79 15.45
CA PHE A 124 14.51 -6.76 14.41
C PHE A 124 13.97 -5.44 14.99
N TYR A 125 12.88 -5.47 15.76
CA TYR A 125 12.34 -4.25 16.39
C TYR A 125 13.29 -3.65 17.43
N THR A 126 14.07 -4.48 18.13
CA THR A 126 15.10 -4.01 19.06
C THR A 126 16.22 -3.28 18.30
N MET A 127 16.69 -3.87 17.19
CA MET A 127 17.65 -3.23 16.30
C MET A 127 17.12 -1.90 15.75
N LEU A 128 15.88 -1.87 15.28
CA LEU A 128 15.25 -0.65 14.76
C LEU A 128 15.24 0.49 15.78
N LYS A 129 14.85 0.18 17.03
CA LYS A 129 14.86 1.15 18.12
C LYS A 129 16.28 1.64 18.45
N ASN A 130 17.24 0.74 18.48
CA ASN A 130 18.63 1.09 18.75
C ASN A 130 19.20 1.98 17.64
N THR A 131 18.97 1.64 16.37
CA THR A 131 19.38 2.48 15.23
C THR A 131 18.73 3.85 15.27
N ALA A 132 17.44 3.95 15.61
CA ALA A 132 16.77 5.24 15.75
C ALA A 132 17.39 6.11 16.86
N VAL A 133 17.85 5.50 17.96
CA VAL A 133 18.58 6.19 19.03
C VAL A 133 19.97 6.64 18.56
N GLU A 134 20.66 5.83 17.76
CA GLU A 134 21.98 6.18 17.21
C GLU A 134 21.90 7.33 16.21
N CYS A 135 20.92 7.31 15.29
CA CYS A 135 20.69 8.37 14.31
C CYS A 135 20.30 9.72 14.92
N LYS A 136 19.76 9.73 16.15
CA LYS A 136 19.51 10.97 16.89
C LYS A 136 20.77 11.58 17.49
N LYS A 137 21.81 10.78 17.72
CA LYS A 137 23.09 11.22 18.31
C LYS A 137 24.11 11.64 17.26
N ARG A 138 23.97 11.12 16.04
CA ARG A 138 24.95 11.22 14.96
C ARG A 138 24.31 11.86 13.73
N ASP A 139 24.93 12.94 13.25
CA ASP A 139 24.42 13.66 12.08
C ASP A 139 24.88 13.07 10.75
N ASP A 140 25.81 12.13 10.78
CA ASP A 140 26.36 11.40 9.64
C ASP A 140 25.63 10.09 9.32
N LEU A 141 24.59 9.74 10.09
CA LEU A 141 23.82 8.52 9.90
C LEU A 141 22.34 8.83 9.69
N ALA A 142 21.83 8.49 8.51
CA ALA A 142 20.40 8.45 8.22
C ALA A 142 19.91 7.00 8.24
N ALA A 143 18.81 6.75 8.96
CA ALA A 143 18.13 5.45 8.94
C ALA A 143 16.70 5.64 8.48
N VAL A 144 16.39 4.99 7.38
CA VAL A 144 15.13 5.14 6.67
C VAL A 144 14.48 3.79 6.54
N ALA A 145 13.17 3.79 6.68
CA ALA A 145 12.36 2.60 6.78
C ALA A 145 11.19 2.76 5.81
N PHE A 146 11.07 1.90 4.79
CA PHE A 146 10.06 2.07 3.75
C PHE A 146 9.31 0.78 3.40
N ASP A 147 8.02 0.91 3.08
CA ASP A 147 7.19 -0.18 2.58
C ASP A 147 6.02 0.38 1.76
N TYR A 148 5.42 -0.48 0.93
CA TYR A 148 4.11 -0.20 0.36
C TYR A 148 3.02 -0.48 1.38
N MET A 149 2.11 0.48 1.55
CA MET A 149 0.87 0.25 2.27
C MET A 149 -0.03 -0.75 1.52
N GLN A 150 -1.08 -1.20 2.18
CA GLN A 150 -2.14 -1.98 1.55
C GLN A 150 -2.69 -1.21 0.33
N ASN A 151 -2.87 -1.91 -0.79
CA ASN A 151 -3.47 -1.32 -1.99
C ASN A 151 -4.84 -0.76 -1.65
N LEU A 152 -5.05 0.52 -1.95
CA LEU A 152 -6.31 1.19 -1.71
C LEU A 152 -7.16 1.09 -2.97
N GLN A 153 -8.24 0.31 -2.93
CA GLN A 153 -9.17 0.25 -4.04
C GLN A 153 -10.03 1.51 -4.05
N LEU A 154 -10.05 2.21 -5.19
CA LEU A 154 -10.89 3.38 -5.39
C LEU A 154 -11.72 3.23 -6.69
N PRO A 155 -13.00 3.66 -6.67
CA PRO A 155 -13.75 4.17 -5.52
C PRO A 155 -14.15 3.04 -4.54
N PHE A 156 -14.09 3.33 -3.23
CA PHE A 156 -14.52 2.37 -2.21
C PHE A 156 -16.05 2.33 -2.13
N ILE A 157 -16.64 1.43 -2.91
CA ILE A 157 -18.09 1.22 -2.94
C ILE A 157 -18.39 -0.13 -2.27
N PRO A 158 -19.19 -0.17 -1.18
CA PRO A 158 -19.45 -1.38 -0.40
C PRO A 158 -20.49 -2.29 -1.08
N VAL A 159 -20.36 -2.53 -2.38
CA VAL A 159 -21.25 -3.40 -3.17
C VAL A 159 -20.47 -4.65 -3.56
N GLN A 160 -21.01 -5.83 -3.22
CA GLN A 160 -20.35 -7.12 -3.45
C GLN A 160 -20.10 -7.41 -4.94
N ASP A 161 -20.98 -6.96 -5.84
CA ASP A 161 -20.78 -7.13 -7.27
C ASP A 161 -19.59 -6.32 -7.80
N LEU A 162 -19.35 -5.14 -7.21
CA LEU A 162 -18.22 -4.28 -7.53
C LEU A 162 -16.88 -4.86 -7.07
N PHE A 163 -16.86 -5.84 -6.16
CA PHE A 163 -15.65 -6.57 -5.77
C PHE A 163 -15.13 -7.45 -6.93
N TYR A 164 -16.04 -7.96 -7.79
CA TYR A 164 -15.68 -8.75 -8.97
C TYR A 164 -15.39 -7.89 -10.21
N LEU A 165 -15.69 -6.59 -10.15
CA LEU A 165 -15.29 -5.62 -11.16
C LEU A 165 -13.89 -5.07 -10.81
N THR A 166 -13.05 -4.85 -11.83
CA THR A 166 -11.70 -4.30 -11.62
C THR A 166 -11.77 -2.87 -11.11
N GLN A 167 -11.65 -2.68 -9.80
CA GLN A 167 -11.49 -1.36 -9.18
C GLN A 167 -10.05 -0.86 -9.39
N LEU A 168 -9.88 0.45 -9.60
CA LEU A 168 -8.56 1.04 -9.74
C LEU A 168 -7.82 0.94 -8.40
N SER A 169 -6.64 0.33 -8.39
CA SER A 169 -5.79 0.31 -7.20
C SER A 169 -4.97 1.59 -7.14
N VAL A 170 -5.04 2.28 -6.01
CA VAL A 170 -4.08 3.31 -5.63
C VAL A 170 -2.99 2.66 -4.79
N LEU A 171 -1.75 2.86 -5.26
CA LEU A 171 -0.54 2.38 -4.64
C LEU A 171 0.04 3.52 -3.79
N VAL A 172 0.33 3.21 -2.54
CA VAL A 172 0.91 4.18 -1.59
C VAL A 172 2.21 3.59 -1.08
N PHE A 173 3.32 4.24 -1.42
CA PHE A 173 4.64 3.93 -0.91
C PHE A 173 4.99 4.92 0.20
N CYS A 174 5.39 4.39 1.36
CA CYS A 174 5.70 5.18 2.54
C CYS A 174 7.17 5.07 2.86
N ILE A 175 7.84 6.21 3.02
CA ILE A 175 9.21 6.32 3.51
C ILE A 175 9.17 7.00 4.87
N HIS A 176 9.65 6.33 5.89
CA HIS A 176 9.72 6.82 7.27
C HIS A 176 11.16 7.13 7.64
N ASP A 177 11.45 8.39 7.94
CA ASP A 177 12.73 8.80 8.50
C ASP A 177 12.73 8.59 10.02
N LEU A 178 13.62 7.71 10.50
CA LEU A 178 13.72 7.39 11.93
C LEU A 178 14.38 8.50 12.75
N LYS A 179 15.10 9.43 12.10
CA LYS A 179 15.74 10.56 12.78
C LYS A 179 14.72 11.64 13.12
N THR A 180 13.99 12.12 12.11
CA THR A 180 13.00 13.19 12.27
C THR A 180 11.59 12.70 12.64
N ASP A 181 11.36 11.39 12.60
CA ASP A 181 10.05 10.76 12.84
C ASP A 181 8.98 11.25 11.83
N LYS A 182 9.42 11.58 10.60
CA LYS A 182 8.55 12.03 9.52
C LYS A 182 8.31 10.93 8.50
N ALA A 183 7.06 10.84 8.05
CA ALA A 183 6.65 9.92 6.97
C ALA A 183 6.35 10.70 5.69
N TYR A 184 6.90 10.21 4.58
CA TYR A 184 6.73 10.73 3.24
C TYR A 184 5.95 9.73 2.40
N PHE A 185 4.91 10.19 1.73
CA PHE A 185 3.98 9.33 0.98
C PHE A 185 4.07 9.62 -0.52
N TYR A 186 4.40 8.58 -1.28
CA TYR A 186 4.34 8.57 -2.74
C TYR A 186 3.08 7.84 -3.16
N VAL A 187 2.09 8.59 -3.64
CA VAL A 187 0.77 8.07 -4.01
C VAL A 187 0.64 8.09 -5.52
N HIS A 188 0.42 6.92 -6.11
CA HIS A 188 0.16 6.81 -7.54
C HIS A 188 -0.90 5.73 -7.83
N PRO A 189 -1.80 5.96 -8.78
CA PRO A 189 -2.68 4.92 -9.29
C PRO A 189 -1.90 3.88 -10.11
N GLU A 190 -2.41 2.66 -10.14
CA GLU A 190 -1.83 1.50 -10.84
C GLU A 190 -1.61 1.73 -12.35
N ASN A 191 -2.39 2.63 -12.97
CA ASN A 191 -2.24 2.96 -14.38
C ASN A 191 -1.06 3.89 -14.70
N ILE A 192 -0.45 4.52 -13.70
CA ILE A 192 0.71 5.41 -13.88
C ILE A 192 2.01 4.64 -13.67
N ALA A 193 2.09 3.87 -12.58
CA ALA A 193 3.30 3.14 -12.23
C ALA A 193 2.95 1.89 -11.43
N SER A 194 3.82 0.89 -11.51
CA SER A 194 3.65 -0.41 -10.86
C SER A 194 4.38 -0.45 -9.51
N LYS A 195 4.33 -1.59 -8.80
CA LYS A 195 5.16 -1.84 -7.61
C LYS A 195 6.55 -2.37 -7.96
N GLY A 196 7.12 -1.91 -9.07
CA GLY A 196 8.40 -2.40 -9.56
C GLY A 196 9.58 -1.83 -8.76
N PRO A 197 10.76 -2.43 -8.93
CA PRO A 197 11.99 -1.94 -8.32
C PRO A 197 12.41 -0.56 -8.86
N VAL A 198 12.02 -0.23 -10.10
CA VAL A 198 12.33 1.06 -10.74
C VAL A 198 11.60 2.21 -10.04
N GLU A 199 10.33 2.01 -9.73
CA GLU A 199 9.52 2.96 -8.97
C GLU A 199 10.06 3.14 -7.55
N VAL A 200 10.43 2.04 -6.89
CA VAL A 200 11.05 2.11 -5.57
C VAL A 200 12.35 2.91 -5.63
N TYR A 201 13.17 2.69 -6.65
CA TYR A 201 14.41 3.44 -6.84
C TYR A 201 14.15 4.93 -7.05
N SER A 202 13.18 5.31 -7.89
CA SER A 202 12.86 6.72 -8.14
C SER A 202 12.33 7.43 -6.90
N PHE A 203 11.50 6.76 -6.09
CA PHE A 203 11.04 7.33 -4.82
C PHE A 203 12.17 7.50 -3.81
N LEU A 204 13.10 6.55 -3.74
CA LEU A 204 14.27 6.65 -2.87
C LEU A 204 15.22 7.75 -3.32
N LEU A 205 15.45 7.89 -4.63
CA LEU A 205 16.30 8.94 -5.18
C LEU A 205 15.71 10.33 -4.90
N ASP A 206 14.42 10.52 -5.17
CA ASP A 206 13.70 11.75 -4.83
C ASP A 206 13.77 12.06 -3.32
N PHE A 207 13.63 11.03 -2.48
CA PHE A 207 13.78 11.18 -1.04
C PHE A 207 15.18 11.67 -0.64
N ILE A 208 16.22 11.06 -1.20
CA ILE A 208 17.61 11.37 -0.89
C ILE A 208 17.97 12.78 -1.35
N GLU A 209 17.59 13.16 -2.57
CA GLU A 209 17.96 14.45 -3.16
C GLU A 209 17.19 15.62 -2.53
N ASN A 210 15.90 15.45 -2.21
CA ASN A 210 15.04 16.56 -1.79
C ASN A 210 14.84 16.67 -0.27
N TYR A 211 15.04 15.58 0.48
CA TYR A 211 14.69 15.54 1.91
C TYR A 211 15.84 15.19 2.85
N LEU A 212 16.94 14.61 2.36
CA LEU A 212 18.14 14.44 3.18
C LEU A 212 19.01 15.71 3.15
N PRO A 213 19.68 16.06 4.26
CA PRO A 213 20.62 17.17 4.28
C PRO A 213 21.77 16.98 3.26
N PRO A 214 22.33 18.07 2.70
CA PRO A 214 23.43 18.00 1.73
C PRO A 214 24.73 17.40 2.31
N ALA A 215 24.83 17.24 3.64
CA ALA A 215 25.92 16.54 4.30
C ALA A 215 26.05 15.05 3.87
N PHE A 216 25.03 14.48 3.23
CA PHE A 216 24.99 13.08 2.81
C PHE A 216 25.41 12.84 1.33
N GLU A 217 25.74 13.89 0.57
CA GLU A 217 26.14 13.76 -0.85
C GLU A 217 27.43 12.93 -1.06
N ASN A 218 28.26 12.78 -0.02
CA ASN A 218 29.52 12.01 -0.07
C ASN A 218 29.56 10.83 0.92
N CYS A 219 28.40 10.32 1.36
CA CYS A 219 28.37 9.31 2.41
C CYS A 219 28.65 7.90 1.85
N ASP A 220 29.83 7.35 2.16
CA ASP A 220 30.30 6.01 1.74
C ASP A 220 29.45 4.83 2.29
N SER A 221 28.49 5.09 3.17
CA SER A 221 27.67 4.05 3.79
C SER A 221 26.22 4.47 4.01
N PHE A 222 25.33 4.09 3.09
CA PHE A 222 23.89 4.08 3.31
C PHE A 222 23.46 2.73 3.91
N ARG A 223 23.06 2.73 5.18
CA ARG A 223 22.41 1.54 5.79
C ARG A 223 20.92 1.58 5.51
N ILE A 224 20.53 1.01 4.39
CA ILE A 224 19.12 0.76 4.08
C ILE A 224 18.63 -0.42 4.93
N ILE A 225 17.77 -0.15 5.90
CA ILE A 225 17.07 -1.20 6.65
C ILE A 225 15.77 -1.47 5.91
N ALA A 226 15.83 -2.38 4.93
CA ALA A 226 14.63 -2.86 4.26
C ALA A 226 13.77 -3.66 5.24
N PHE A 227 12.50 -3.29 5.37
CA PHE A 227 11.56 -4.06 6.18
C PHE A 227 11.28 -5.40 5.50
N PRO A 228 11.51 -6.55 6.17
CA PRO A 228 10.70 -7.70 5.85
C PRO A 228 9.25 -7.34 6.21
N LYS A 229 8.29 -7.64 5.33
CA LYS A 229 6.84 -7.61 5.62
C LYS A 229 6.52 -8.53 6.79
N ILE A 230 6.87 -8.10 8.00
CA ILE A 230 6.44 -8.69 9.25
C ILE A 230 5.42 -7.68 9.73
N LYS A 231 4.19 -7.85 9.25
CA LYS A 231 3.04 -7.17 9.84
C LYS A 231 3.11 -7.40 11.35
N THR A 232 3.23 -6.31 12.08
CA THR A 232 3.34 -6.24 13.53
C THR A 232 2.25 -7.08 14.17
N ILE A 233 2.67 -8.02 15.02
CA ILE A 233 1.82 -8.61 16.04
C ILE A 233 1.60 -7.49 17.07
N ALA A 234 0.40 -6.93 17.08
CA ALA A 234 -0.11 -6.11 18.18
C ALA A 234 -0.98 -7.00 19.08
#